data_AF-A0A7K1UUJ4-F1
#
_entry.id   AF-A0A7K1UUJ4-F1
#
_cell.length_a   1.000
_cell.length_b   1.000
_cell.length_c   1.000
_cell.angle_alpha   90.00
_cell.angle_beta   90.00
_cell.angle_gamma   90.00
#
_symmetry.space_group_name_H-M   'P 1'
#
loop_
_entity.id
_entity.type
_entity.pdbx_description
1 polymer ?
#
loop_
_entity_poly.entity_id
_entity_poly.type
_entity_poly.pdbx_seq_one_letter_code
_entity_poly.pdbx_strand_id
1 'polypeptide(L)' 'MIQRERFSPDESDIRIDTYCSRRPGQDSAVYLTHLPTGIAAWSGSDGTQAGNKLQALRLLAARMNAVAEGRFTADLWTL' A
#
# COMPACT_ATOMS: atom_id res chain seq x y z
N MET A 1 -28.78 -4.76 -9.00
CA MET A 1 -28.14 -4.20 -7.79
C MET A 1 -26.80 -4.88 -7.64
N ILE A 2 -25.69 -4.21 -7.99
CA ILE A 2 -24.35 -4.74 -7.73
C ILE A 2 -23.99 -4.20 -6.34
N GLN A 3 -23.91 -5.08 -5.34
CA GLN A 3 -23.41 -4.70 -4.02
C GLN A 3 -21.96 -4.22 -4.21
N ARG A 4 -21.74 -2.91 -4.08
CA ARG A 4 -20.41 -2.30 -4.15
C ARG A 4 -19.78 -2.43 -2.76
N GLU A 5 -19.34 -3.63 -2.43
CA GLU A 5 -18.59 -3.83 -1.19
C GLU A 5 -17.21 -3.19 -1.35
N ARG A 6 -16.87 -2.26 -0.45
CA ARG A 6 -15.56 -1.62 -0.43
C ARG A 6 -14.55 -2.68 -0.02
N PHE A 7 -13.53 -2.89 -0.85
CA PHE A 7 -12.47 -3.82 -0.51
C PHE A 7 -11.67 -3.26 0.67
N SER A 8 -11.70 -3.97 1.80
CA SER A 8 -10.87 -3.71 2.98
C SER A 8 -9.80 -4.80 3.06
N PRO A 9 -8.51 -4.46 3.03
CA PRO A 9 -7.45 -5.48 3.10
C PRO A 9 -7.28 -5.98 4.54
N ASP A 10 -7.26 -7.30 4.71
CA ASP A 10 -6.95 -7.96 5.99
C ASP A 10 -5.44 -7.87 6.28
N GLU A 11 -5.07 -7.59 7.53
CA GLU A 11 -3.66 -7.42 7.90
C GLU A 11 -2.81 -8.69 7.72
N SER A 12 -3.42 -9.88 7.83
CA SER A 12 -2.74 -11.17 7.63
C SER A 12 -2.25 -11.36 6.20
N ASP A 13 -2.91 -10.71 5.24
CA ASP A 13 -2.65 -10.87 3.82
C ASP A 13 -1.68 -9.81 3.28
N ILE A 14 -1.18 -8.94 4.16
CA ILE A 14 -0.30 -7.84 3.82
C ILE A 14 1.13 -8.16 4.24
N ARG A 15 2.03 -8.21 3.27
CA ARG A 15 3.47 -8.19 3.51
C ARG A 15 3.94 -6.73 3.67
N ILE A 16 4.66 -6.47 4.77
CA ILE A 16 5.21 -5.16 5.10
C ILE A 16 6.73 -5.20 4.99
N ASP A 17 7.28 -4.43 4.05
CA ASP A 17 8.71 -4.23 3.89
C ASP A 17 9.08 -2.80 4.30
N THR A 18 9.92 -2.64 5.32
CA THR A 18 10.40 -1.30 5.73
C THR A 18 11.83 -1.08 5.25
N TYR A 19 12.07 0.06 4.60
CA TYR A 19 13.38 0.53 4.21
C TYR A 19 13.78 1.74 5.06
N CYS A 20 14.94 1.67 5.71
CA CYS A 20 15.51 2.78 6.46
C CYS A 20 16.85 3.18 5.84
N SER A 21 16.98 4.43 5.40
CA SER A 21 18.27 4.92 4.94
C SER A 21 19.20 5.12 6.14
N ARG A 22 20.48 4.74 6.01
CA ARG A 22 21.46 4.59 7.12
C ARG A 22 21.85 5.88 7.86
N ARG A 23 21.18 7.01 7.63
CA ARG A 23 21.55 8.30 8.23
C ARG A 23 20.64 8.59 9.44
N PRO A 24 21.20 9.06 10.58
CA PRO A 24 20.40 9.49 11.71
C PRO A 24 19.42 10.59 11.27
N GLY A 25 18.11 10.37 11.43
CA GLY A 25 17.07 11.35 11.14
C GLY A 25 16.47 11.33 9.71
N GLN A 26 16.60 10.24 8.95
CA GLN A 26 16.04 10.16 7.58
C GLN A 26 14.75 9.35 7.43
N ASP A 27 14.08 9.58 6.29
CA ASP A 27 12.82 9.00 5.85
C ASP A 27 12.83 7.46 5.81
N SER A 28 11.97 6.85 6.63
CA SER A 28 11.72 5.41 6.63
C SER A 28 10.62 5.08 5.62
N ALA A 29 10.96 4.56 4.44
CA ALA A 29 9.95 4.15 3.47
C ALA A 29 9.30 2.81 3.87
N VAL A 30 7.98 2.69 3.70
CA VAL A 30 7.21 1.47 3.95
C VAL A 30 6.57 1.02 2.64
N TYR A 31 6.81 -0.23 2.28
CA TYR A 31 6.19 -0.93 1.18
C TYR A 31 5.18 -1.95 1.75
N LEU A 32 3.99 -1.95 1.18
CA LEU A 32 2.91 -2.87 1.52
C LEU A 32 2.52 -3.63 0.27
N THR A 33 2.44 -4.95 0.38
CA THR A 33 1.97 -5.81 -0.71
C THR A 33 0.84 -6.69 -0.21
N HIS A 34 -0.31 -6.65 -0.88
CA HIS A 34 -1.39 -7.59 -0.63
C HIS A 34 -1.12 -8.89 -1.40
N LEU A 35 -0.79 -9.96 -0.68
CA LEU A 35 -0.31 -11.21 -1.26
C LEU A 35 -1.33 -11.88 -2.20
N PRO A 36 -2.64 -11.97 -1.87
CA PRO A 36 -3.61 -12.62 -2.76
C PRO A 36 -3.81 -11.91 -4.10
N THR A 37 -3.64 -10.59 -4.16
CA THR A 37 -3.92 -9.79 -5.38
C THR A 37 -2.66 -9.31 -6.08
N GLY A 38 -1.49 -9.37 -5.43
CA GLY A 38 -0.24 -8.81 -5.95
C GLY A 38 -0.19 -7.28 -6.02
N ILE A 39 -1.21 -6.59 -5.49
CA ILE A 39 -1.26 -5.12 -5.49
C ILE A 39 -0.32 -4.60 -4.40
N ALA A 40 0.62 -3.75 -4.79
CA ALA A 40 1.56 -3.10 -3.89
C ALA A 40 1.27 -1.61 -3.76
N ALA A 41 1.69 -1.00 -2.65
CA ALA A 41 1.71 0.44 -2.41
C ALA A 41 2.92 0.80 -1.54
N TRP A 42 3.47 2.00 -1.71
CA TRP A 42 4.58 2.48 -0.90
C TRP A 42 4.36 3.92 -0.45
N SER A 43 4.92 4.28 0.70
CA SER A 43 4.99 5.67 1.19
C SER A 43 6.30 5.91 1.94
N GLY A 44 6.86 7.11 1.79
CA GLY A 44 8.14 7.50 2.41
C GLY A 44 8.25 9.00 2.69
N SER A 45 7.13 9.72 2.81
CA SER A 45 7.09 11.19 2.85
C SER A 45 7.11 11.79 4.26
N ASP A 46 6.74 11.05 5.30
CA ASP A 46 6.38 11.64 6.59
C ASP A 46 7.46 11.47 7.68
N GLY A 47 8.67 11.00 7.33
CA GLY A 47 9.78 10.82 8.27
C GLY A 47 9.58 9.78 9.38
N THR A 48 8.38 9.19 9.53
CA THR A 48 8.06 8.20 10.58
C THR A 48 7.50 6.91 10.00
N GLN A 49 7.92 5.77 10.58
CA GLN A 49 7.48 4.44 10.14
C GLN A 49 5.96 4.26 10.28
N ALA A 50 5.38 4.71 11.39
CA ALA A 50 3.95 4.57 11.66
C ALA A 50 3.10 5.43 10.70
N GLY A 51 3.54 6.67 10.42
CA GLY A 51 2.88 7.55 9.45
C GLY A 51 2.92 6.96 8.04
N ASN A 52 4.10 6.52 7.61
CA ASN A 52 4.28 5.91 6.29
C ASN A 52 3.51 4.59 6.14
N LYS A 53 3.38 3.78 7.21
CA LYS A 53 2.50 2.59 7.21
C LYS A 53 1.03 2.98 6.99
N LEU A 54 0.52 3.97 7.73
CA LEU A 54 -0.87 4.41 7.61
C LEU A 54 -1.18 4.96 6.22
N GLN A 55 -0.27 5.76 5.66
CA GLN A 55 -0.41 6.27 4.30
C GLN A 55 -0.39 5.16 3.26
N ALA A 56 0.57 4.24 3.34
CA ALA A 56 0.66 3.12 2.43
C ALA A 56 -0.59 2.24 2.49
N LEU A 57 -1.19 2.03 3.67
CA LEU A 57 -2.46 1.29 3.83
C LEU A 57 -3.61 1.99 3.11
N ARG A 58 -3.71 3.32 3.23
CA ARG A 58 -4.73 4.12 2.52
C ARG A 58 -4.55 4.03 1.01
N LEU A 59 -3.32 4.10 0.52
CA LEU A 59 -2.99 3.95 -0.90
C LEU A 59 -3.32 2.55 -1.41
N LEU A 60 -3.01 1.51 -0.63
CA LEU A 60 -3.32 0.13 -0.96
C LEU A 60 -4.83 -0.07 -1.10
N ALA A 61 -5.62 0.35 -0.10
CA ALA A 61 -7.07 0.25 -0.16
C ALA A 61 -7.67 1.04 -1.34
N ALA A 62 -7.16 2.23 -1.63
CA ALA A 62 -7.60 3.02 -2.78
C ALA A 62 -7.29 2.32 -4.11
N ARG A 63 -6.10 1.73 -4.26
CA ARG A 63 -5.71 0.95 -5.45
C ARG A 63 -6.59 -0.27 -5.64
N MET A 64 -6.88 -1.02 -4.58
CA MET A 64 -7.73 -2.21 -4.65
C MET A 64 -9.16 -1.89 -5.07
N ASN A 65 -9.73 -0.81 -4.53
CA ASN A 65 -11.05 -0.33 -4.97
C ASN A 65 -11.02 0.17 -6.42
N ALA A 66 -9.95 0.86 -6.84
CA ALA A 66 -9.83 1.30 -8.22
C ALA A 66 -9.72 0.13 -9.22
N VAL A 67 -9.02 -0.94 -8.86
CA VAL A 67 -8.96 -2.19 -9.65
C VAL A 67 -10.33 -2.86 -9.69
N ALA A 68 -11.03 -2.99 -8.55
CA ALA A 68 -12.37 -3.56 -8.50
C ALA A 68 -13.38 -2.79 -9.35
N GLU A 69 -13.21 -1.47 -9.48
CA GLU A 69 -14.04 -0.61 -10.31
C GLU A 69 -13.57 -0.54 -11.77
N GLY A 70 -12.55 -1.32 -12.16
CA GLY A 70 -12.01 -1.38 -13.52
C GLY A 70 -11.31 -0.09 -13.97
N ARG A 71 -11.01 0.81 -13.04
CA ARG A 71 -10.39 2.11 -13.32
C ARG A 71 -8.87 2.08 -13.40
N PHE A 72 -8.25 1.02 -12.88
CA PHE A 72 -6.80 0.95 -12.73
C PHE A 72 -6.30 -0.43 -13.13
N THR A 73 -5.36 -0.47 -14.07
CA THR A 73 -4.53 -1.64 -14.30
C THR A 73 -3.60 -1.79 -13.11
N ALA A 74 -3.61 -2.96 -12.46
CA ALA A 74 -2.74 -3.25 -11.32
C ALA A 74 -1.30 -2.92 -11.71
N ASP A 75 -0.81 -1.80 -11.20
CA ASP A 75 0.51 -1.29 -11.55
C ASP A 75 1.52 -2.15 -10.80
N LEU A 76 1.95 -3.23 -11.47
CA LEU A 76 2.98 -4.14 -11.01
C LEU A 76 4.31 -3.41 -11.14
N TRP A 77 4.62 -2.56 -10.16
CA TRP A 77 5.91 -1.91 -10.02
C TRP A 77 6.38 -1.22 -11.31
N THR A 78 5.64 -0.23 -11.83
CA THR A 78 6.22 0.64 -12.85
C THR A 78 7.46 1.31 -12.26
N LEU A 79 8.61 0.78 -12.70
CA LEU A 79 9.99 1.20 -12.45
C LEU A 79 10.25 2.60 -13.01
#